data_AF-A0A349HCS1-F1
#
_entry.id   AF-A0A349HCS1-F1
#
_cell.length_a   1.000
_cell.length_b   1.000
_cell.length_c   1.000
_cell.angle_alpha   90.00
_cell.angle_beta   90.00
_cell.angle_gamma   90.00
#
_symmetry.space_group_name_H-M   'P 1'
#
loop_
_entity.id
_entity.type
_entity.pdbx_description
1 polymer ?
#
loop_
_entity_poly.entity_id
_entity_poly.type
_entity_poly.pdbx_seq_one_letter_code
_entity_poly.pdbx_strand_id
1 'polypeptide(L)' 'MCLQQLALAVLNSLGIQMAVFDEQGVILYVNRSWISFGQSNGLDSDDQRIGRSYCNRGEMGIANMA' A
#
# COMPACT_ATOMS: atom_id res chain seq x y z
N MET A 1 5.04 -11.42 -20.91
CA MET A 1 4.88 -10.71 -19.62
C MET A 1 6.20 -10.01 -19.33
N CYS A 2 6.23 -8.69 -19.15
CA CYS A 2 7.45 -7.95 -18.80
C CYS A 2 7.79 -8.12 -17.31
N LEU A 3 9.07 -7.96 -16.93
CA LEU A 3 9.57 -8.20 -15.56
C LEU A 3 8.78 -7.41 -14.50
N GLN A 4 8.41 -6.18 -14.81
CA GLN A 4 7.61 -5.31 -13.94
C GLN A 4 6.21 -5.89 -13.66
N GLN A 5 5.57 -6.48 -14.67
CA GLN A 5 4.25 -7.11 -14.52
C GLN A 5 4.32 -8.35 -13.63
N LEU A 6 5.40 -9.15 -13.76
CA LEU A 6 5.63 -10.32 -12.91
C LEU A 6 5.88 -9.91 -11.46
N ALA A 7 6.70 -8.89 -11.23
CA ALA A 7 6.95 -8.36 -9.89
C ALA A 7 5.66 -7.91 -9.21
N LEU A 8 4.80 -7.16 -9.91
CA LEU A 8 3.49 -6.76 -9.38
C LEU A 8 2.55 -7.94 -9.13
N ALA A 9 2.58 -8.97 -10.00
CA ALA A 9 1.78 -10.18 -9.80
C ALA A 9 2.21 -10.94 -8.55
N VAL A 10 3.52 -11.03 -8.30
CA VAL A 10 4.08 -11.65 -7.08
C VAL A 10 3.70 -10.84 -5.84
N LEU A 11 3.85 -9.52 -5.85
CA LEU A 11 3.50 -8.69 -4.69
C LEU A 11 1.99 -8.78 -4.36
N ASN A 12 1.14 -8.86 -5.39
CA ASN A 12 -0.31 -9.01 -5.22
C ASN A 12 -0.75 -10.43 -4.81
N SER A 13 0.08 -11.46 -4.96
CA SER A 13 -0.25 -12.81 -4.52
C SER A 13 0.01 -13.03 -3.02
N LEU A 14 0.77 -12.14 -2.39
CA LEU A 14 1.06 -12.21 -0.96
C LEU A 14 -0.15 -11.80 -0.13
N GLY A 15 -0.55 -12.67 0.80
CA GLY A 15 -1.70 -12.46 1.71
C GLY A 15 -1.43 -11.45 2.84
N ILE A 16 -0.19 -11.00 2.99
CA ILE A 16 0.20 -9.96 3.95
C ILE A 16 -0.02 -8.57 3.34
N GLN A 17 -0.33 -7.60 4.18
CA GLN A 17 -0.47 -6.19 3.79
C GLN A 17 0.93 -5.61 3.57
N MET A 18 1.21 -5.06 2.38
CA MET A 18 2.52 -4.50 2.05
C MET A 18 2.45 -3.13 1.41
N ALA A 19 3.47 -2.33 1.69
CA ALA A 19 3.77 -1.08 1.03
C ALA A 19 5.26 -1.06 0.63
N VAL A 20 5.55 -0.53 -0.56
CA VAL A 20 6.90 -0.26 -1.06
C VAL A 20 7.12 1.24 -0.96
N PHE A 21 8.25 1.64 -0.40
CA PHE A 21 8.62 3.04 -0.22
C PHE A 21 9.85 3.41 -1.05
N ASP A 22 9.98 4.69 -1.40
CA ASP A 22 11.27 5.25 -1.79
C ASP A 22 12.14 5.60 -0.58
N GLU A 23 13.35 6.10 -0.84
CA GLU A 23 14.32 6.49 0.20
C GLU A 23 13.83 7.64 1.10
N GLN A 24 12.84 8.42 0.65
CA GLN A 24 12.23 9.52 1.38
C GLN A 24 10.98 9.08 2.16
N GLY A 25 10.67 7.78 2.12
CA GLY A 25 9.50 7.19 2.78
C GLY A 25 8.19 7.46 2.04
N VAL A 26 8.21 7.83 0.77
CA VAL A 26 7.02 7.98 -0.08
C VAL A 26 6.55 6.61 -0.54
N ILE A 27 5.25 6.33 -0.38
CA ILE A 27 4.65 5.08 -0.85
C ILE A 27 4.66 5.06 -2.38
N LEU A 28 5.43 4.14 -2.97
CA LEU A 28 5.47 3.91 -4.41
C LEU A 28 4.40 2.91 -4.85
N TYR A 29 4.06 1.95 -3.99
CA TYR A 29 3.11 0.89 -4.31
C TYR A 29 2.56 0.24 -3.04
N VAL A 30 1.32 -0.24 -3.10
CA VAL A 30 0.69 -1.10 -2.09
C VAL A 30 0.07 -2.33 -2.75
N ASN A 31 0.10 -3.48 -2.08
CA ASN A 31 -0.44 -4.71 -2.65
C ASN A 31 -1.96 -4.85 -2.47
N ARG A 32 -2.55 -5.82 -3.16
CA ARG A 32 -3.99 -6.12 -3.07
C ARG A 32 -4.47 -6.30 -1.62
N SER A 33 -3.72 -7.02 -0.80
CA SER A 33 -4.08 -7.29 0.60
C SER A 33 -4.16 -6.01 1.44
N TRP A 34 -3.25 -5.05 1.21
CA TRP A 34 -3.29 -3.73 1.83
C TRP A 34 -4.54 -2.94 1.41
N ILE A 35 -4.89 -2.96 0.12
CA ILE A 35 -6.10 -2.30 -0.41
C ILE A 35 -7.36 -2.90 0.23
N SER A 36 -7.48 -4.23 0.22
CA SER A 36 -8.62 -4.93 0.80
C SER A 36 -8.76 -4.66 2.30
N PHE A 37 -7.64 -4.55 3.02
CA PHE A 37 -7.64 -4.17 4.42
C PHE A 37 -8.17 -2.75 4.62
N GLY A 38 -7.71 -1.77 3.84
CA GLY A 38 -8.23 -0.40 3.89
C GLY A 38 -9.73 -0.33 3.63
N GLN A 39 -10.20 -0.98 2.57
CA GLN A 39 -11.62 -1.04 2.22
C GLN A 39 -12.47 -1.68 3.32
N SER A 40 -11.98 -2.77 3.93
CA SER A 40 -12.67 -3.43 5.04
C SER A 40 -12.79 -2.54 6.29
N ASN A 41 -11.92 -1.54 6.42
CA ASN A 41 -11.92 -0.56 7.50
C ASN A 41 -12.53 0.80 7.08
N GLY A 42 -13.22 0.86 5.94
CA GLY A 42 -13.94 2.06 5.49
C GLY A 42 -13.09 3.13 4.81
N LEU A 43 -11.85 2.81 4.41
CA LEU A 43 -11.05 3.69 3.56
C LEU A 43 -11.44 3.52 2.10
N ASP A 44 -11.53 4.64 1.38
CA ASP A 44 -11.86 4.63 -0.03
C ASP A 44 -10.68 4.14 -0.89
N SER A 45 -10.99 3.56 -2.04
CA SER A 45 -10.01 3.04 -2.99
C SER A 45 -9.10 4.14 -3.55
N ASP A 46 -9.61 5.36 -3.70
CA ASP A 46 -8.81 6.50 -4.20
C ASP A 46 -7.89 7.07 -3.11
N ASP A 47 -8.13 6.71 -1.85
CA ASP A 47 -7.29 7.06 -0.72
C ASP A 47 -6.09 6.11 -0.55
N GLN A 48 -5.74 5.33 -1.60
CA GLN A 48 -4.65 4.33 -1.61
C GLN A 48 -3.23 4.87 -1.33
N ARG A 49 -3.08 6.15 -0.96
CA ARG A 49 -1.87 6.82 -0.41
C ARG A 49 -0.59 6.70 -1.25
N ILE A 50 -0.63 6.11 -2.44
CA ILE A 50 0.48 6.11 -3.40
C ILE A 50 0.87 7.57 -3.72
N GLY A 51 2.16 7.88 -3.67
CA GLY A 51 2.70 9.22 -3.84
C GLY A 51 2.71 10.09 -2.57
N ARG A 52 2.35 9.55 -1.40
CA ARG A 52 2.41 10.26 -0.12
C ARG A 52 3.50 9.70 0.79
N SER A 53 4.19 10.58 1.52
CA SER A 53 5.15 10.18 2.55
C SER A 53 4.43 9.52 3.72
N TYR A 54 4.92 8.34 4.10
CA TYR A 54 4.47 7.58 5.26
C TYR A 54 4.87 8.24 6.58
N CYS A 55 6.06 8.83 6.63
CA CYS A 55 6.66 9.36 7.88
C CYS A 55 6.14 10.77 8.25
N ASN A 56 5.68 11.55 7.26
CA ASN A 56 5.28 12.95 7.47
C ASN A 56 3.88 13.14 8.10
N ARG A 57 3.24 12.10 8.66
CA ARG A 57 1.92 12.28 9.28
C ARG A 57 1.71 11.46 10.55
N GLY A 58 1.45 12.17 11.65
CA GLY A 58 0.80 11.64 12.85
C GLY A 58 -0.72 11.50 12.72
N GLU A 59 -1.26 11.05 11.58
CA GLU A 59 -2.72 10.97 11.35
C GLU A 59 -3.20 9.63 10.76
N MET A 60 -3.80 8.86 11.65
CA MET A 60 -4.93 7.93 11.51
C MET A 60 -5.30 7.46 10.10
N GLY A 61 -4.73 6.33 9.68
CA GLY A 61 -5.25 5.53 8.57
C GLY A 61 -4.38 4.29 8.38
N ILE A 62 -5.00 3.11 8.34
CA ILE A 62 -4.49 1.71 8.18
C ILE A 62 -3.23 1.29 8.96
N ALA A 63 -2.19 2.11 9.07
CA ALA A 63 -1.04 1.90 9.94
C ALA A 63 -1.39 1.82 11.44
N ASN A 64 -2.53 2.41 11.85
CA ASN A 64 -3.03 2.35 13.24
C ASN A 64 -4.10 1.25 13.46
N MET A 65 -4.41 0.46 12.43
CA MET A 65 -5.43 -0.60 12.50
C MET A 65 -4.81 -2.01 12.46
N ALA A 66 -3.49 -2.10 12.27
CA ALA A 66 -2.71 -3.34 12.32
C ALA A 66 -2.10 -3.60 13.71
#